data_AF-A0AAW4PJP4-F1
#
_entry.id   AF-A0AAW4PJP4-F1
#
_cell.length_a   1.000
_cell.length_b   1.000
_cell.length_c   1.000
_cell.angle_alpha   90.00
_cell.angle_beta   90.00
_cell.angle_gamma   90.00
#
_symmetry.space_group_name_H-M   'P 1'
#
loop_
_entity.id
_entity.type
_entity.pdbx_description
1 polymer ?
#
loop_
_entity_poly.entity_id
_entity_poly.type
_entity_poly.pdbx_seq_one_letter_code
_entity_poly.pdbx_strand_id
1 'polypeptide(L)'
;MASERTQSGKEFLAELARGGFAESLTPHQRRQIHIQTDLDNFLEDALDEGKQVVLTGNPGDGKTQHILMRQDQYPDEDYYYLLDASEYADYSELLEEWSEAYNAGTPGVLAINDGPLYEMATSHGKEYDFLQTVRRQLENQTVYSDSEVDDIDFSDLVVVDLNNRDVLTHSLVTQAVRTFVNEFALEGHNHSGQCHIQYNAEKLQNDRIRENLEDFLTELGNYDVHTTVRDLLNFLCYTLTAGLKECQTDFGEELKYYNLAFEGSGAVFDLARKRFTSPDLVHPFVDSRLWAAAERDADFSDRDDATEVVEPLFTEKKRQFLFEDQQMDIGYESRNLFQNMEYDFLHHRNGMSIEGTKEQLIKMLNGYFRPNSSKRSELQLWLSHSYRSKSSLALVSRTTVPKSDFEIREPKLHPELADAIGYTNDHFALEYINNESSIRLKVNRSLYSALGALDADIPYTLRSRDIEQQILEFMEEIEYHETYSEEAGLISVKDTETGRVEEIDVNDDIYRQ
;
A
#
# COMPACT_ATOMS: atom_id res chain seq x y z
N MET A 1 -1.86 2.54 46.56
CA MET A 1 -0.89 3.31 45.76
C MET A 1 0.24 2.37 45.37
N ALA A 2 0.02 1.58 44.32
CA ALA A 2 1.08 0.80 43.69
C ALA A 2 1.88 1.77 42.81
N SER A 3 3.21 1.75 42.86
CA SER A 3 4.02 2.55 41.94
C SER A 3 3.77 2.03 40.53
N GLU A 4 3.16 2.83 39.67
CA GLU A 4 3.14 2.60 38.24
C GLU A 4 4.60 2.44 37.79
N ARG A 5 4.93 1.26 37.25
CA ARG A 5 6.24 1.06 36.61
C ARG A 5 6.24 1.84 35.31
N THR A 6 6.78 3.05 35.35
CA THR A 6 7.30 3.80 34.21
C THR A 6 8.47 3.05 33.57
N GLN A 7 8.23 1.90 32.94
CA GLN A 7 9.26 1.22 32.14
C GLN A 7 9.22 1.76 30.70
N SER A 8 9.81 2.93 30.52
CA SER A 8 10.31 3.42 29.23
C SER A 8 11.76 2.96 29.10
N GLY A 9 12.04 1.95 28.28
CA GLY A 9 13.39 1.39 28.12
C GLY A 9 13.46 0.17 27.22
N LYS A 10 14.63 -0.47 27.13
CA LYS A 10 14.89 -1.60 26.21
C LYS A 10 13.87 -2.75 26.27
N GLU A 11 13.33 -3.06 27.46
CA GLU A 11 12.34 -4.13 27.64
C GLU A 11 11.02 -3.80 26.94
N PHE A 12 10.62 -2.53 26.95
CA PHE A 12 9.42 -2.03 26.29
C PHE A 12 9.55 -2.13 24.76
N LEU A 13 10.70 -1.73 24.20
CA LEU A 13 10.98 -1.91 22.77
C LEU A 13 10.95 -3.38 22.35
N ALA A 14 11.53 -4.26 23.15
CA ALA A 14 11.54 -5.69 22.87
C ALA A 14 10.12 -6.30 22.91
N GLU A 15 9.23 -5.76 23.73
CA GLU A 15 7.81 -6.16 23.76
C GLU A 15 7.06 -5.65 22.53
N LEU A 16 7.26 -4.39 22.13
CA LEU A 16 6.71 -3.86 20.88
C LEU A 16 7.19 -4.66 19.67
N ALA A 17 8.49 -4.99 19.60
CA ALA A 17 9.06 -5.83 18.54
C ALA A 17 8.42 -7.23 18.40
N ARG A 18 7.74 -7.71 19.44
CA ARG A 18 6.99 -8.99 19.43
C ARG A 18 5.49 -8.80 19.22
N GLY A 19 5.04 -7.60 18.85
CA GLY A 19 3.63 -7.25 18.66
C GLY A 19 2.91 -6.82 19.95
N GLY A 20 3.63 -6.27 20.93
CA GLY A 20 3.04 -5.76 22.18
C GLY A 20 1.92 -4.74 21.94
N PHE A 21 0.78 -4.93 22.65
CA PHE A 21 -0.49 -4.25 22.37
C PHE A 21 -0.52 -2.82 22.89
N ALA A 22 -0.91 -1.89 22.01
CA ALA A 22 -1.04 -0.46 22.30
C ALA A 22 -2.12 -0.14 23.38
N GLU A 23 -3.09 -1.03 23.57
CA GLU A 23 -4.16 -0.95 24.59
C GLU A 23 -3.64 -1.19 26.02
N SER A 24 -2.61 -2.02 26.17
CA SER A 24 -1.99 -2.33 27.47
C SER A 24 -1.00 -1.27 27.95
N LEU A 25 -0.74 -0.26 27.13
CA LEU A 25 0.24 0.79 27.40
C LEU A 25 -0.31 1.83 28.36
N THR A 26 0.58 2.36 29.20
CA THR A 26 0.24 3.55 29.99
C THR A 26 0.10 4.78 29.07
N PRO A 27 -0.66 5.82 29.45
CA PRO A 27 -0.74 7.07 28.69
C PRO A 27 0.64 7.68 28.38
N HIS A 28 1.60 7.55 29.29
CA HIS A 28 2.98 7.99 29.08
C HIS A 28 3.68 7.20 27.96
N GLN A 29 3.62 5.86 27.99
CA GLN A 29 4.22 5.03 26.95
C GLN A 29 3.59 5.26 25.57
N ARG A 30 2.27 5.48 25.52
CA ARG A 30 1.56 5.83 24.27
C ARG A 30 2.11 7.11 23.66
N ARG A 31 2.25 8.16 24.46
CA ARG A 31 2.83 9.44 24.00
C ARG A 31 4.24 9.29 23.44
N GLN A 32 5.06 8.41 24.01
CA GLN A 32 6.44 8.24 23.54
C GLN A 32 6.55 7.46 22.23
N ILE A 33 5.60 6.56 21.93
CA ILE A 33 5.59 5.81 20.66
C ILE A 33 4.75 6.47 19.58
N HIS A 34 4.01 7.53 19.92
CA HIS A 34 3.16 8.26 18.99
C HIS A 34 4.01 8.95 17.94
N ILE A 35 3.73 8.66 16.67
CA ILE A 35 4.33 9.35 15.54
C ILE A 35 3.32 10.40 15.10
N GLN A 36 3.64 11.68 15.36
CA GLN A 36 2.77 12.79 14.99
C GLN A 36 2.57 12.83 13.47
N THR A 37 1.33 13.03 13.03
CA THR A 37 0.91 13.00 11.63
C THR A 37 -0.06 14.13 11.33
N ASP A 38 -0.38 14.35 10.06
CA ASP A 38 -1.35 15.37 9.65
C ASP A 38 -2.75 15.08 10.23
N LEU A 39 -3.09 13.80 10.43
CA LEU A 39 -4.31 13.35 11.10
C LEU A 39 -4.46 13.94 12.50
N ASP A 40 -3.35 14.19 13.19
CA ASP A 40 -3.40 14.77 14.52
C ASP A 40 -4.01 16.18 14.47
N ASN A 41 -3.52 17.05 13.58
CA ASN A 41 -4.04 18.41 13.45
C ASN A 41 -5.48 18.39 12.92
N PHE A 42 -5.76 17.52 11.94
CA PHE A 42 -7.11 17.36 11.39
C PHE A 42 -8.14 16.98 12.45
N LEU A 43 -7.80 16.06 13.36
CA LEU A 43 -8.67 15.67 14.46
C LEU A 43 -8.91 16.83 15.45
N GLU A 44 -7.90 17.64 15.74
CA GLU A 44 -8.05 18.81 16.60
C GLU A 44 -9.00 19.84 15.97
N ASP A 45 -8.78 20.18 14.70
CA ASP A 45 -9.62 21.11 13.95
C ASP A 45 -11.08 20.62 13.85
N ALA A 46 -11.29 19.34 13.53
CA ALA A 46 -12.63 18.76 13.45
C ALA A 46 -13.38 18.76 14.79
N LEU A 47 -12.68 18.45 15.89
CA LEU A 47 -13.27 18.48 17.24
C LEU A 47 -13.60 19.91 17.68
N ASP A 48 -12.75 20.88 17.35
CA ASP A 48 -12.97 22.30 17.63
C ASP A 48 -14.14 22.88 16.81
N GLU A 49 -14.38 22.35 15.60
CA GLU A 49 -15.54 22.65 14.77
C GLU A 49 -16.84 21.96 15.24
N GLY A 50 -16.77 21.08 16.23
CA GLY A 50 -17.92 20.37 16.78
C GLY A 50 -18.30 19.09 16.03
N LYS A 51 -17.41 18.55 15.18
CA LYS A 51 -17.68 17.39 14.33
C LYS A 51 -17.45 16.07 15.06
N GLN A 52 -18.07 15.01 14.53
CA GLN A 52 -17.69 13.64 14.84
C GLN A 52 -16.77 13.09 13.75
N VAL A 53 -15.64 12.49 14.13
CA VAL A 53 -14.70 11.86 13.20
C VAL A 53 -14.72 10.35 13.38
N VAL A 54 -15.10 9.62 12.33
CA VAL A 54 -15.03 8.17 12.27
C VAL A 54 -13.71 7.78 11.62
N LEU A 55 -12.81 7.17 12.38
CA LEU A 55 -11.60 6.55 11.88
C LEU A 55 -11.90 5.09 11.52
N THR A 56 -11.69 4.73 10.26
CA THR A 56 -11.78 3.36 9.76
C THR A 56 -10.45 2.89 9.18
N GLY A 57 -10.30 1.58 9.02
CA GLY A 57 -9.06 0.96 8.52
C GLY A 57 -8.80 -0.42 9.12
N ASN A 58 -7.64 -0.97 8.81
CA ASN A 58 -7.20 -2.27 9.30
C ASN A 58 -6.78 -2.27 10.78
N PRO A 59 -6.73 -3.45 11.42
CA PRO A 59 -6.12 -3.60 12.74
C PRO A 59 -4.62 -3.27 12.69
N GLY A 60 -4.22 -2.19 13.36
CA GLY A 60 -2.82 -1.76 13.43
C GLY A 60 -2.54 -0.35 12.92
N ASP A 61 -3.51 0.31 12.30
CA ASP A 61 -3.35 1.68 11.75
C ASP A 61 -3.30 2.79 12.80
N GLY A 62 -3.52 2.45 14.07
CA GLY A 62 -3.39 3.41 15.17
C GLY A 62 -4.66 4.20 15.52
N LYS A 63 -5.84 3.82 14.99
CA LYS A 63 -7.15 4.44 15.31
C LYS A 63 -7.32 4.72 16.81
N THR A 64 -7.21 3.69 17.64
CA THR A 64 -7.35 3.78 19.10
C THR A 64 -6.25 4.63 19.73
N GLN A 65 -5.03 4.67 19.16
CA GLN A 65 -3.97 5.53 19.67
C GLN A 65 -4.30 7.01 19.47
N HIS A 66 -4.82 7.40 18.30
CA HIS A 66 -5.22 8.78 18.05
C HIS A 66 -6.33 9.22 19.02
N ILE A 67 -7.31 8.38 19.34
CA ILE A 67 -8.34 8.70 20.35
C ILE A 67 -7.73 8.94 21.72
N LEU A 68 -6.93 7.98 22.22
CA LEU A 68 -6.34 8.05 23.55
C LEU A 68 -5.39 9.24 23.73
N MET A 69 -4.78 9.72 22.65
CA MET A 69 -3.93 10.91 22.65
C MET A 69 -4.72 12.21 22.79
N ARG A 70 -6.01 12.22 22.46
CA ARG A 70 -6.89 13.40 22.48
C ARG A 70 -7.60 13.61 23.81
N GLN A 71 -7.84 12.54 24.57
CA GLN A 71 -8.61 12.59 25.83
C GLN A 71 -8.04 13.55 26.89
N ASP A 72 -6.74 13.82 26.87
CA ASP A 72 -6.11 14.80 27.79
C ASP A 72 -6.52 16.25 27.49
N GLN A 73 -6.77 16.58 26.20
CA GLN A 73 -7.16 17.91 25.74
C GLN A 73 -8.68 18.04 25.55
N TYR A 74 -9.35 16.92 25.26
CA TYR A 74 -10.76 16.80 24.94
C TYR A 74 -11.38 15.72 25.85
N PRO A 75 -11.90 16.10 27.03
CA PRO A 75 -12.30 15.14 28.05
C PRO A 75 -13.61 14.41 27.72
N ASP A 76 -13.72 13.14 28.13
CA ASP A 76 -14.90 12.26 27.90
C ASP A 76 -16.24 12.82 28.43
N GLU A 77 -16.23 13.87 29.27
CA GLU A 77 -17.45 14.54 29.76
C GLU A 77 -18.14 15.37 28.67
N ASP A 78 -17.36 15.93 27.74
CA ASP A 78 -17.82 16.87 26.71
C ASP A 78 -17.77 16.27 25.30
N TYR A 79 -17.12 15.10 25.13
CA TYR A 79 -16.83 14.47 23.84
C TYR A 79 -17.26 13.00 23.82
N TYR A 80 -17.72 12.53 22.66
CA TYR A 80 -18.12 11.14 22.44
C TYR A 80 -16.96 10.31 21.87
N TYR A 81 -16.50 9.31 22.60
CA TYR A 81 -15.41 8.43 22.17
C TYR A 81 -15.87 6.98 22.07
N LEU A 82 -15.53 6.36 20.94
CA LEU A 82 -15.67 4.92 20.75
C LEU A 82 -14.28 4.33 20.42
N LEU A 83 -13.70 3.60 21.36
CA LEU A 83 -12.33 3.05 21.21
C LEU A 83 -12.27 1.82 20.30
N ASP A 84 -13.32 0.99 20.34
CA ASP A 84 -13.48 -0.17 19.48
C ASP A 84 -14.96 -0.58 19.40
N ALA A 85 -15.55 -0.51 18.22
CA ALA A 85 -16.91 -0.99 17.97
C ALA A 85 -17.06 -2.51 18.21
N SER A 86 -15.97 -3.29 18.14
CA SER A 86 -16.02 -4.75 18.26
C SER A 86 -16.33 -5.25 19.68
N GLU A 87 -16.27 -4.37 20.69
CA GLU A 87 -16.67 -4.68 22.06
C GLU A 87 -18.20 -4.85 22.21
N TYR A 88 -18.98 -4.34 21.25
CA TYR A 88 -20.44 -4.46 21.26
C TYR A 88 -20.87 -5.80 20.67
N ALA A 89 -21.68 -6.55 21.42
CA ALA A 89 -22.25 -7.82 20.96
C ALA A 89 -23.42 -7.61 19.97
N ASP A 90 -24.09 -6.46 20.05
CA ASP A 90 -25.18 -6.03 19.18
C ASP A 90 -24.95 -4.57 18.79
N TYR A 91 -24.81 -4.30 17.50
CA TYR A 91 -24.60 -2.94 16.99
C TYR A 91 -25.81 -2.03 17.22
N SER A 92 -27.00 -2.57 17.51
CA SER A 92 -28.19 -1.77 17.80
C SER A 92 -27.98 -0.87 19.02
N GLU A 93 -27.32 -1.39 20.08
CA GLU A 93 -27.01 -0.62 21.29
C GLU A 93 -26.01 0.51 20.97
N LEU A 94 -24.96 0.19 20.21
CA LEU A 94 -23.98 1.18 19.75
C LEU A 94 -24.63 2.28 18.89
N LEU A 95 -25.51 1.90 17.97
CA LEU A 95 -26.17 2.84 17.06
C LEU A 95 -27.18 3.74 17.78
N GLU A 96 -27.85 3.24 18.82
CA GLU A 96 -28.70 4.07 19.69
C GLU A 96 -27.84 5.12 20.42
N GLU A 97 -26.75 4.71 21.06
CA GLU A 97 -25.82 5.62 21.75
C GLU A 97 -25.20 6.65 20.80
N TRP A 98 -24.73 6.21 19.63
CA TRP A 98 -24.14 7.09 18.63
C TRP A 98 -25.17 8.07 18.07
N SER A 99 -26.40 7.62 17.79
CA SER A 99 -27.48 8.48 17.32
C SER A 99 -27.84 9.56 18.35
N GLU A 100 -27.89 9.23 19.64
CA GLU A 100 -28.12 10.21 20.70
C GLU A 100 -27.02 11.28 20.73
N ALA A 101 -25.74 10.87 20.68
CA ALA A 101 -24.60 11.78 20.66
C ALA A 101 -24.58 12.66 19.40
N TYR A 102 -24.86 12.07 18.23
CA TYR A 102 -24.93 12.79 16.95
C TYR A 102 -26.04 13.84 16.95
N ASN A 103 -27.25 13.47 17.39
CA ASN A 103 -28.39 14.39 17.46
C ASN A 103 -28.21 15.49 18.52
N ALA A 104 -27.41 15.24 19.56
CA ALA A 104 -27.02 16.25 20.55
C ALA A 104 -25.94 17.23 20.03
N GLY A 105 -25.32 16.94 18.87
CA GLY A 105 -24.19 17.70 18.34
C GLY A 105 -22.94 17.53 19.19
N THR A 106 -22.77 16.37 19.84
CA THR A 106 -21.60 16.09 20.67
C THR A 106 -20.42 15.72 19.75
N PRO A 107 -19.34 16.52 19.72
CA PRO A 107 -18.13 16.19 18.95
C PRO A 107 -17.48 14.93 19.49
N GLY A 108 -16.67 14.26 18.67
CA GLY A 108 -16.11 12.98 19.09
C GLY A 108 -15.22 12.31 18.07
N VAL A 109 -14.53 11.25 18.51
CA VAL A 109 -13.73 10.40 17.63
C VAL A 109 -14.12 8.94 17.86
N LEU A 110 -14.46 8.24 16.78
CA LEU A 110 -14.92 6.86 16.80
C LEU A 110 -13.96 5.98 16.01
N ALA A 111 -13.46 4.91 16.61
CA ALA A 111 -12.65 3.90 15.95
C ALA A 111 -13.53 2.69 15.64
N ILE A 112 -13.77 2.46 14.34
CA ILE A 112 -14.61 1.38 13.83
C ILE A 112 -13.82 0.70 12.71
N ASN A 113 -13.76 -0.63 12.67
CA ASN A 113 -13.10 -1.33 11.55
C ASN A 113 -14.02 -1.34 10.31
N ASP A 114 -13.43 -1.50 9.11
CA ASP A 114 -14.17 -1.34 7.84
C ASP A 114 -15.36 -2.29 7.69
N GLY A 115 -15.18 -3.55 8.07
CA GLY A 115 -16.23 -4.57 8.01
C GLY A 115 -17.46 -4.20 8.85
N PRO A 116 -17.30 -4.00 10.18
CA PRO A 116 -18.36 -3.49 11.04
C PRO A 116 -19.01 -2.20 10.55
N LEU A 117 -18.22 -1.22 10.11
CA LEU A 117 -18.76 0.07 9.64
C LEU A 117 -19.64 -0.11 8.40
N TYR A 118 -19.17 -0.90 7.44
CA TYR A 118 -19.91 -1.22 6.23
C TYR A 118 -21.19 -2.03 6.53
N GLU A 119 -21.12 -2.99 7.45
CA GLU A 119 -22.27 -3.77 7.90
C GLU A 119 -23.34 -2.88 8.54
N MET A 120 -22.95 -1.98 9.45
CA MET A 120 -23.84 -1.01 10.07
C MET A 120 -24.49 -0.10 9.03
N ALA A 121 -23.69 0.49 8.14
CA ALA A 121 -24.19 1.39 7.10
C ALA A 121 -25.16 0.70 6.11
N THR A 122 -24.91 -0.57 5.80
CA THR A 122 -25.75 -1.35 4.89
C THR A 122 -27.05 -1.82 5.54
N SER A 123 -26.98 -2.31 6.78
CA SER A 123 -28.10 -2.95 7.47
C SER A 123 -29.03 -1.94 8.12
N HIS A 124 -28.48 -0.85 8.67
CA HIS A 124 -29.21 0.14 9.47
C HIS A 124 -29.28 1.54 8.82
N GLY A 125 -28.75 1.73 7.62
CA GLY A 125 -28.80 3.03 6.93
C GLY A 125 -30.19 3.58 6.61
N LYS A 126 -31.26 2.79 6.79
CA LYS A 126 -32.66 3.28 6.69
C LYS A 126 -33.22 3.79 8.02
N GLU A 127 -32.61 3.37 9.13
CA GLU A 127 -33.04 3.71 10.49
C GLU A 127 -32.29 4.93 11.00
N TYR A 128 -31.02 5.07 10.60
CA TYR A 128 -30.14 6.17 11.00
C TYR A 128 -29.63 6.92 9.76
N ASP A 129 -30.10 8.16 9.56
CA ASP A 129 -29.79 8.96 8.37
C ASP A 129 -28.27 9.25 8.25
N PHE A 130 -27.57 9.48 9.37
CA PHE A 130 -26.13 9.75 9.37
C PHE A 130 -25.30 8.60 8.77
N LEU A 131 -25.79 7.36 8.86
CA LEU A 131 -25.12 6.20 8.24
C LEU A 131 -25.15 6.23 6.70
N GLN A 132 -26.13 6.93 6.10
CA GLN A 132 -26.11 7.16 4.65
C GLN A 132 -24.98 8.12 4.28
N THR A 133 -24.75 9.16 5.09
CA THR A 133 -23.59 10.07 4.93
C THR A 133 -22.28 9.31 5.09
N VAL A 134 -22.15 8.48 6.14
CA VAL A 134 -20.98 7.59 6.33
C VAL A 134 -20.73 6.74 5.10
N ARG A 135 -21.77 6.08 4.55
CA ARG A 135 -21.61 5.24 3.36
C ARG A 135 -21.14 6.04 2.15
N ARG A 136 -21.74 7.21 1.89
CA ARG A 136 -21.35 8.08 0.78
C ARG A 136 -19.91 8.56 0.92
N GLN A 137 -19.47 8.93 2.12
CA GLN A 137 -18.07 9.33 2.35
C GLN A 137 -17.11 8.15 2.17
N LEU A 138 -17.45 6.93 2.62
CA LEU A 138 -16.64 5.73 2.40
C LEU A 138 -16.48 5.39 0.91
N GLU A 139 -17.56 5.51 0.13
CA GLU A 139 -17.55 5.25 -1.31
C GLU A 139 -16.74 6.30 -2.10
N ASN A 140 -16.48 7.47 -1.51
CA ASN A 140 -15.87 8.62 -2.18
C ASN A 140 -14.67 9.19 -1.40
N GLN A 141 -13.90 8.32 -0.73
CA GLN A 141 -12.64 8.71 -0.08
C GLN A 141 -11.62 9.26 -1.09
N THR A 142 -11.64 8.71 -2.32
CA THR A 142 -10.85 9.17 -3.45
C THR A 142 -11.75 9.61 -4.59
N VAL A 143 -11.36 10.69 -5.27
CA VAL A 143 -12.05 11.26 -6.43
C VAL A 143 -11.10 11.32 -7.62
N TYR A 144 -11.67 11.22 -8.81
CA TYR A 144 -10.95 11.23 -10.09
C TYR A 144 -11.21 12.51 -10.88
N SER A 145 -12.20 13.31 -10.47
CA SER A 145 -12.51 14.61 -11.06
C SER A 145 -13.13 15.58 -10.04
N ASP A 146 -12.95 16.88 -10.26
CA ASP A 146 -13.52 17.92 -9.39
C ASP A 146 -15.07 17.88 -9.39
N SER A 147 -15.69 17.38 -10.46
CA SER A 147 -17.15 17.23 -10.56
C SER A 147 -17.74 16.18 -9.62
N GLU A 148 -16.93 15.29 -9.04
CA GLU A 148 -17.38 14.27 -8.09
C GLU A 148 -17.48 14.79 -6.64
N VAL A 149 -16.98 16.01 -6.38
CA VAL A 149 -16.85 16.58 -5.03
C VAL A 149 -18.18 17.17 -4.51
N ASP A 150 -19.07 17.63 -5.39
CA ASP A 150 -20.14 18.59 -5.04
C ASP A 150 -21.38 18.03 -4.33
N ASP A 151 -21.45 16.74 -3.98
CA ASP A 151 -22.69 16.12 -3.46
C ASP A 151 -22.56 15.51 -2.05
N ILE A 152 -21.40 15.57 -1.41
CA ILE A 152 -21.16 14.84 -0.15
C ILE A 152 -21.06 15.81 1.03
N ASP A 153 -21.83 15.53 2.08
CA ASP A 153 -21.85 16.32 3.31
C ASP A 153 -20.73 15.88 4.27
N PHE A 154 -19.93 16.83 4.74
CA PHE A 154 -18.85 16.67 5.72
C PHE A 154 -18.99 17.64 6.93
N SER A 155 -20.17 18.27 7.08
CA SER A 155 -20.38 19.36 8.02
C SER A 155 -20.40 18.92 9.48
N ASP A 156 -21.17 17.89 9.82
CA ASP A 156 -21.33 17.40 11.19
C ASP A 156 -20.52 16.12 11.48
N LEU A 157 -20.18 15.36 10.43
CA LEU A 157 -19.48 14.08 10.52
C LEU A 157 -18.49 13.90 9.39
N VAL A 158 -17.31 13.35 9.70
CA VAL A 158 -16.28 13.02 8.72
C VAL A 158 -15.77 11.60 8.94
N VAL A 159 -15.66 10.82 7.87
CA VAL A 159 -15.11 9.47 7.83
C VAL A 159 -13.74 9.51 7.17
N VAL A 160 -12.72 9.10 7.92
CA VAL A 160 -11.34 8.98 7.44
C VAL A 160 -10.97 7.51 7.36
N ASP A 161 -10.77 7.01 6.15
CA ASP A 161 -10.26 5.65 5.92
C ASP A 161 -8.74 5.64 5.89
N LEU A 162 -8.16 5.11 6.97
CA LEU A 162 -6.71 4.98 7.14
C LEU A 162 -6.10 3.94 6.20
N ASN A 163 -6.87 3.12 5.50
CA ASN A 163 -6.33 2.23 4.46
C ASN A 163 -5.74 3.02 3.29
N ASN A 164 -6.23 4.23 3.04
CA ASN A 164 -5.70 5.13 2.01
C ASN A 164 -4.41 5.83 2.46
N ARG A 165 -4.04 5.72 3.74
CA ARG A 165 -2.84 6.36 4.27
C ARG A 165 -1.61 5.56 3.86
N ASP A 166 -0.64 6.27 3.29
CA ASP A 166 0.68 5.70 3.09
C ASP A 166 1.52 5.82 4.38
N VAL A 167 1.93 4.68 4.92
CA VAL A 167 2.75 4.59 6.15
C VAL A 167 4.25 4.65 5.85
N LEU A 168 4.67 4.24 4.66
CA LEU A 168 6.08 4.20 4.30
C LEU A 168 6.51 5.47 3.56
N THR A 169 5.90 6.62 3.88
CA THR A 169 6.32 7.91 3.33
C THR A 169 7.61 8.39 3.98
N HIS A 170 8.43 9.12 3.23
CA HIS A 170 9.70 9.66 3.74
C HIS A 170 9.52 10.47 5.03
N SER A 171 8.47 11.29 5.15
CA SER A 171 8.19 12.09 6.35
C SER A 171 7.92 11.20 7.57
N LEU A 172 7.01 10.23 7.44
CA LEU A 172 6.60 9.36 8.53
C LEU A 172 7.74 8.42 8.95
N VAL A 173 8.44 7.84 7.99
CA VAL A 173 9.61 6.97 8.23
C VAL A 173 10.71 7.75 8.94
N THR A 174 11.06 8.94 8.45
CA THR A 174 12.08 9.81 9.09
C THR A 174 11.73 10.10 10.54
N GLN A 175 10.47 10.45 10.80
CA GLN A 175 10.01 10.76 12.15
C GLN A 175 10.03 9.54 13.05
N ALA A 176 9.52 8.40 12.58
CA ALA A 176 9.54 7.13 13.31
C ALA A 176 10.98 6.74 13.68
N VAL A 177 11.90 6.71 12.71
CA VAL A 177 13.30 6.37 12.95
C VAL A 177 13.92 7.30 14.00
N ARG A 178 13.68 8.61 13.90
CA ARG A 178 14.19 9.58 14.89
C ARG A 178 13.65 9.36 16.29
N THR A 179 12.36 9.08 16.44
CA THR A 179 11.72 8.80 17.74
C THR A 179 12.36 7.57 18.40
N PHE A 180 12.44 6.44 17.69
CA PHE A 180 12.92 5.18 18.28
C PHE A 180 14.43 5.12 18.49
N VAL A 181 15.21 5.69 17.57
CA VAL A 181 16.67 5.65 17.65
C VAL A 181 17.19 6.57 18.77
N ASN A 182 16.59 7.74 18.97
CA ASN A 182 17.12 8.73 19.92
C ASN A 182 16.59 8.56 21.35
N GLU A 183 15.29 8.37 21.54
CA GLU A 183 14.69 8.42 22.88
C GLU A 183 14.90 7.13 23.68
N PHE A 184 14.92 5.98 23.00
CA PHE A 184 14.78 4.69 23.70
C PHE A 184 16.03 3.82 23.73
N ALA A 185 16.87 3.89 22.71
CA ALA A 185 17.93 2.90 22.55
C ALA A 185 19.20 3.21 23.36
N LEU A 186 19.32 4.42 23.92
CA LEU A 186 20.47 4.84 24.72
C LEU A 186 20.24 4.72 26.24
N GLU A 187 18.99 4.56 26.68
CA GLU A 187 18.62 4.47 28.10
C GLU A 187 18.40 3.02 28.58
N GLY A 188 18.61 2.74 29.86
CA GLY A 188 18.29 1.43 30.48
C GLY A 188 19.33 0.32 30.34
N HIS A 189 20.58 0.64 30.00
CA HIS A 189 21.68 -0.33 29.85
C HIS A 189 22.58 -0.37 31.10
N ASN A 190 22.65 -1.53 31.77
CA ASN A 190 23.38 -1.73 33.02
C ASN A 190 24.67 -2.57 32.85
N HIS A 191 25.51 -2.24 31.88
CA HIS A 191 26.77 -2.96 31.61
C HIS A 191 27.90 -2.00 31.23
N SER A 192 29.15 -2.45 31.44
CA SER A 192 30.36 -1.71 31.07
C SER A 192 30.77 -2.07 29.64
N GLY A 193 30.20 -1.37 28.65
CA GLY A 193 30.52 -1.56 27.24
C GLY A 193 29.31 -1.33 26.34
N GLN A 194 29.52 -1.33 25.04
CA GLN A 194 28.45 -1.20 24.04
C GLN A 194 27.78 -2.56 23.80
N CYS A 195 26.45 -2.62 23.90
CA CYS A 195 25.67 -3.81 23.51
C CYS A 195 25.09 -3.68 22.10
N HIS A 196 24.50 -4.75 21.57
CA HIS A 196 23.92 -4.73 20.22
C HIS A 196 22.87 -3.64 20.03
N ILE A 197 22.02 -3.37 21.03
CA ILE A 197 20.99 -2.33 20.94
C ILE A 197 21.63 -0.94 20.80
N GLN A 198 22.62 -0.63 21.64
CA GLN A 198 23.36 0.63 21.57
C GLN A 198 24.15 0.74 20.26
N TYR A 199 24.75 -0.35 19.78
CA TYR A 199 25.41 -0.41 18.48
C TYR A 199 24.47 -0.08 17.33
N ASN A 200 23.31 -0.74 17.28
CA ASN A 200 22.32 -0.52 16.23
C ASN A 200 21.81 0.92 16.25
N ALA A 201 21.52 1.46 17.43
CA ALA A 201 21.07 2.84 17.57
C ALA A 201 22.14 3.86 17.15
N GLU A 202 23.37 3.74 17.64
CA GLU A 202 24.46 4.65 17.26
C GLU A 202 24.74 4.61 15.75
N LYS A 203 24.65 3.43 15.12
CA LYS A 203 24.76 3.30 13.67
C LYS A 203 23.62 3.99 12.94
N LEU A 204 22.37 3.82 13.39
CA LEU A 204 21.20 4.47 12.82
C LEU A 204 21.10 5.98 13.14
N GLN A 205 21.91 6.50 14.06
CA GLN A 205 22.09 7.95 14.25
C GLN A 205 22.99 8.58 13.19
N ASN A 206 23.83 7.79 12.50
CA ASN A 206 24.64 8.29 11.41
C ASN A 206 23.75 8.73 10.25
N ASP A 207 23.84 10.00 9.85
CA ASP A 207 22.93 10.58 8.86
C ASP A 207 22.85 9.78 7.56
N ARG A 208 23.97 9.28 7.04
CA ARG A 208 23.98 8.51 5.77
C ARG A 208 23.33 7.14 5.91
N ILE A 209 23.63 6.43 7.01
CA ILE A 209 23.02 5.12 7.26
C ILE A 209 21.52 5.26 7.49
N ARG A 210 21.14 6.28 8.26
CA ARG A 210 19.74 6.61 8.53
C ARG A 210 18.99 6.91 7.24
N GLU A 211 19.55 7.79 6.41
CA GLU A 211 19.02 8.14 5.11
C GLU A 211 18.88 6.91 4.19
N ASN A 212 19.87 6.01 4.14
CA ASN A 212 19.77 4.78 3.35
C ASN A 212 18.65 3.85 3.85
N LEU A 213 18.40 3.78 5.17
CA LEU A 213 17.27 3.04 5.74
C LEU A 213 15.93 3.72 5.40
N GLU A 214 15.87 5.05 5.51
CA GLU A 214 14.69 5.86 5.16
C GLU A 214 14.32 5.67 3.68
N ASP A 215 15.31 5.76 2.78
CA ASP A 215 15.15 5.54 1.33
C ASP A 215 14.72 4.09 1.04
N PHE A 216 15.33 3.11 1.71
CA PHE A 216 14.98 1.69 1.54
C PHE A 216 13.53 1.43 1.96
N LEU A 217 13.11 1.91 3.14
CA LEU A 217 11.73 1.75 3.64
C LEU A 217 10.72 2.49 2.77
N THR A 218 11.07 3.68 2.29
CA THR A 218 10.20 4.45 1.37
C THR A 218 9.97 3.69 0.06
N GLU A 219 11.03 3.11 -0.49
CA GLU A 219 10.95 2.25 -1.68
C GLU A 219 10.13 0.96 -1.43
N LEU A 220 10.02 0.48 -0.19
CA LEU A 220 9.10 -0.63 0.12
C LEU A 220 7.63 -0.21 0.02
N GLY A 221 7.30 1.07 0.25
CA GLY A 221 5.96 1.63 0.04
C GLY A 221 5.47 1.49 -1.40
N ASN A 222 6.39 1.37 -2.37
CA ASN A 222 6.06 1.17 -3.78
C ASN A 222 5.53 -0.24 -4.12
N TYR A 223 5.47 -1.15 -3.15
CA TYR A 223 4.84 -2.44 -3.31
C TYR A 223 3.35 -2.36 -2.99
N ASP A 224 2.53 -3.04 -3.79
CA ASP A 224 1.06 -3.12 -3.66
C ASP A 224 0.65 -4.02 -2.47
N VAL A 225 1.14 -3.70 -1.27
CA VAL A 225 0.89 -4.39 -0.01
C VAL A 225 0.65 -3.33 1.06
N HIS A 226 -0.56 -3.30 1.59
CA HIS A 226 -0.91 -2.39 2.67
C HIS A 226 -0.04 -2.67 3.90
N THR A 227 0.57 -1.62 4.43
CA THR A 227 1.45 -1.64 5.60
C THR A 227 0.85 -0.76 6.66
N THR A 228 0.69 -1.28 7.88
CA THR A 228 0.13 -0.51 9.00
C THR A 228 1.22 0.23 9.78
N VAL A 229 0.84 1.25 10.57
CA VAL A 229 1.76 1.92 11.51
C VAL A 229 2.40 0.89 12.46
N ARG A 230 1.62 -0.08 12.93
CA ARG A 230 2.12 -1.18 13.77
C ARG A 230 3.23 -1.98 13.09
N ASP A 231 3.12 -2.27 11.79
CA ASP A 231 4.17 -3.00 11.08
C ASP A 231 5.48 -2.21 11.03
N LEU A 232 5.41 -0.90 10.78
CA LEU A 232 6.58 -0.01 10.83
C LEU A 232 7.20 0.05 12.23
N LEU A 233 6.38 0.19 13.27
CA LEU A 233 6.84 0.20 14.66
C LEU A 233 7.53 -1.11 15.05
N ASN A 234 6.90 -2.24 14.71
CA ASN A 234 7.45 -3.57 14.94
C ASN A 234 8.79 -3.74 14.23
N PHE A 235 8.87 -3.29 12.97
CA PHE A 235 10.09 -3.34 12.17
C PHE A 235 11.25 -2.58 12.84
N LEU A 236 11.02 -1.32 13.24
CA LEU A 236 12.05 -0.49 13.86
C LEU A 236 12.48 -1.04 15.22
N CYS A 237 11.52 -1.44 16.06
CA CYS A 237 11.80 -2.00 17.38
C CYS A 237 12.59 -3.31 17.28
N TYR A 238 12.23 -4.19 16.35
CA TYR A 238 12.94 -5.44 16.13
C TYR A 238 14.33 -5.21 15.54
N THR A 239 14.48 -4.29 14.59
CA THR A 239 15.78 -3.92 14.00
C THR A 239 16.75 -3.38 15.04
N LEU A 240 16.25 -2.71 16.09
CA LEU A 240 17.07 -2.24 17.21
C LEU A 240 17.39 -3.36 18.22
N THR A 241 16.43 -4.21 18.54
CA THR A 241 16.48 -5.08 19.74
C THR A 241 16.56 -6.58 19.46
N ALA A 242 16.37 -7.01 18.23
CA ALA A 242 16.06 -8.40 17.85
C ALA A 242 14.87 -9.01 18.61
N GLY A 243 14.01 -8.16 19.20
CA GLY A 243 12.97 -8.59 20.14
C GLY A 243 13.51 -9.18 21.43
N LEU A 244 14.77 -8.94 21.82
CA LEU A 244 15.37 -9.45 23.05
C LEU A 244 15.16 -8.48 24.21
N LYS A 245 14.59 -8.97 25.32
CA LYS A 245 14.41 -8.17 26.54
C LYS A 245 15.74 -7.76 27.18
N GLU A 246 16.76 -8.60 27.02
CA GLU A 246 18.11 -8.34 27.50
C GLU A 246 19.06 -8.07 26.35
N CYS A 247 19.85 -7.01 26.52
CA CYS A 247 20.90 -6.65 25.58
C CYS A 247 22.12 -7.56 25.75
N GLN A 248 22.85 -7.80 24.65
CA GLN A 248 24.02 -8.66 24.61
C GLN A 248 25.26 -7.83 24.28
N THR A 249 26.36 -8.01 25.04
CA THR A 249 27.64 -7.31 24.82
C THR A 249 28.65 -8.12 24.01
N ASP A 250 28.47 -9.43 23.92
CA ASP A 250 29.19 -10.33 23.02
C ASP A 250 28.18 -10.82 21.97
N PHE A 251 28.13 -10.14 20.83
CA PHE A 251 27.14 -10.36 19.78
C PHE A 251 27.79 -10.42 18.40
N GLY A 252 27.26 -11.26 17.53
CA GLY A 252 27.75 -11.42 16.16
C GLY A 252 26.98 -10.58 15.14
N GLU A 253 27.18 -10.93 13.87
CA GLU A 253 26.52 -10.29 12.72
C GLU A 253 24.99 -10.42 12.78
N GLU A 254 24.47 -11.49 13.39
CA GLU A 254 23.05 -11.81 13.48
C GLU A 254 22.23 -10.79 14.28
N LEU A 255 22.85 -10.07 15.22
CA LEU A 255 22.18 -9.05 16.04
C LEU A 255 22.42 -7.61 15.54
N LYS A 256 23.03 -7.45 14.36
CA LYS A 256 23.21 -6.13 13.75
C LYS A 256 22.00 -5.72 12.93
N TYR A 257 21.68 -4.43 12.99
CA TYR A 257 20.48 -3.84 12.39
C TYR A 257 20.28 -4.22 10.91
N TYR A 258 21.35 -4.24 10.12
CA TYR A 258 21.27 -4.57 8.70
C TYR A 258 20.88 -6.03 8.42
N ASN A 259 21.16 -6.95 9.34
CA ASN A 259 20.65 -8.32 9.26
C ASN A 259 19.24 -8.41 9.84
N LEU A 260 19.02 -7.81 11.02
CA LEU A 260 17.72 -7.83 11.69
C LEU A 260 16.59 -7.25 10.84
N ALA A 261 16.88 -6.28 9.97
CA ALA A 261 15.97 -5.72 8.97
C ALA A 261 15.35 -6.76 8.01
N PHE A 262 15.85 -8.00 7.97
CA PHE A 262 15.35 -9.07 7.11
C PHE A 262 14.92 -10.34 7.84
N GLU A 263 15.13 -10.43 9.16
CA GLU A 263 14.89 -11.64 9.97
C GLU A 263 13.57 -11.62 10.76
N GLY A 264 12.93 -10.44 10.86
CA GLY A 264 11.65 -10.30 11.58
C GLY A 264 10.43 -10.81 10.80
N SER A 265 9.25 -10.68 11.43
CA SER A 265 7.95 -11.05 10.85
C SER A 265 7.02 -9.85 10.74
N GLY A 266 6.22 -9.79 9.69
CA GLY A 266 5.27 -8.69 9.42
C GLY A 266 5.41 -8.16 7.99
N ALA A 267 4.46 -7.32 7.56
CA ALA A 267 4.36 -6.87 6.17
C ALA A 267 5.65 -6.19 5.68
N VAL A 268 6.23 -5.28 6.48
CA VAL A 268 7.47 -4.58 6.14
C VAL A 268 8.65 -5.54 5.97
N PHE A 269 8.75 -6.58 6.81
CA PHE A 269 9.81 -7.58 6.68
C PHE A 269 9.65 -8.46 5.43
N ASP A 270 8.41 -8.83 5.10
CA ASP A 270 8.11 -9.57 3.87
C ASP A 270 8.46 -8.76 2.63
N LEU A 271 8.12 -7.45 2.64
CA LEU A 271 8.52 -6.51 1.60
C LEU A 271 10.03 -6.35 1.51
N ALA A 272 10.73 -6.23 2.63
CA ALA A 272 12.19 -6.11 2.66
C ALA A 272 12.86 -7.34 2.02
N ARG A 273 12.41 -8.55 2.37
CA ARG A 273 12.92 -9.81 1.76
C ARG A 273 12.57 -9.91 0.27
N LYS A 274 11.36 -9.51 -0.11
CA LYS A 274 10.93 -9.47 -1.51
C LYS A 274 11.77 -8.48 -2.33
N ARG A 275 12.08 -7.31 -1.79
CA ARG A 275 12.96 -6.33 -2.43
C ARG A 275 14.40 -6.84 -2.52
N PHE A 276 14.91 -7.47 -1.47
CA PHE A 276 16.26 -8.01 -1.43
C PHE A 276 16.53 -9.06 -2.53
N THR A 277 15.51 -9.86 -2.84
CA THR A 277 15.56 -10.92 -3.87
C THR A 277 15.12 -10.44 -5.25
N SER A 278 14.65 -9.18 -5.39
CA SER A 278 14.22 -8.64 -6.68
C SER A 278 15.43 -8.47 -7.63
N PRO A 279 15.28 -8.83 -8.91
CA PRO A 279 16.28 -8.57 -9.95
C PRO A 279 16.68 -7.10 -10.05
N ASP A 280 15.80 -6.19 -9.65
CA ASP A 280 16.00 -4.74 -9.72
C ASP A 280 16.90 -4.22 -8.60
N LEU A 281 17.25 -5.06 -7.61
CA LEU A 281 18.26 -4.77 -6.59
C LEU A 281 19.58 -5.52 -6.87
N VAL A 282 19.70 -6.17 -8.03
CA VAL A 282 20.91 -6.87 -8.45
C VAL A 282 21.78 -5.91 -9.27
N HIS A 283 22.99 -5.65 -8.80
CA HIS A 283 23.98 -4.89 -9.57
C HIS A 283 25.22 -5.76 -9.83
N PRO A 284 25.45 -6.26 -11.06
CA PRO A 284 26.46 -7.28 -11.34
C PRO A 284 27.86 -6.96 -10.83
N PHE A 285 28.30 -5.70 -10.90
CA PHE A 285 29.62 -5.29 -10.43
C PHE A 285 29.73 -5.21 -8.90
N VAL A 286 28.65 -4.83 -8.22
CA VAL A 286 28.61 -4.76 -6.76
C VAL A 286 28.51 -6.16 -6.21
N ASP A 287 27.56 -6.96 -6.71
CA ASP A 287 27.35 -8.34 -6.28
C ASP A 287 28.61 -9.18 -6.51
N SER A 288 29.30 -9.03 -7.65
CA SER A 288 30.58 -9.71 -7.89
C SER A 288 31.68 -9.33 -6.89
N ARG A 289 31.77 -8.06 -6.47
CA ARG A 289 32.75 -7.61 -5.49
C ARG A 289 32.43 -8.10 -4.08
N LEU A 290 31.16 -8.05 -3.69
CA LEU A 290 30.68 -8.56 -2.41
C LEU A 290 30.89 -10.08 -2.34
N TRP A 291 30.63 -10.80 -3.42
CA TRP A 291 30.88 -12.23 -3.54
C TRP A 291 32.38 -12.54 -3.38
N ALA A 292 33.26 -11.84 -4.10
CA ALA A 292 34.71 -12.02 -3.95
C ALA A 292 35.24 -11.63 -2.56
N ALA A 293 34.56 -10.74 -1.84
CA ALA A 293 34.86 -10.47 -0.43
C ALA A 293 34.40 -11.63 0.46
N ALA A 294 33.19 -12.15 0.26
CA ALA A 294 32.68 -13.31 0.98
C ALA A 294 33.55 -14.56 0.77
N GLU A 295 33.99 -14.83 -0.46
CA GLU A 295 34.91 -15.93 -0.78
C GLU A 295 36.26 -15.84 -0.03
N ARG A 296 36.75 -14.63 0.25
CA ARG A 296 38.00 -14.44 0.99
C ARG A 296 37.84 -14.67 2.49
N ASP A 297 36.65 -14.40 3.00
CA ASP A 297 36.32 -14.56 4.42
C ASP A 297 35.83 -15.99 4.72
N ALA A 298 35.33 -16.69 3.71
CA ALA A 298 34.91 -18.08 3.80
C ALA A 298 36.12 -19.03 3.91
N ASP A 299 36.11 -19.90 4.92
CA ASP A 299 37.09 -20.98 5.05
C ASP A 299 36.48 -22.28 4.49
N PHE A 300 36.85 -22.66 3.27
CA PHE A 300 36.43 -23.90 2.64
C PHE A 300 37.59 -24.59 1.93
N SER A 301 37.75 -25.89 2.16
CA SER A 301 38.79 -26.72 1.53
C SER A 301 38.31 -27.42 0.25
N ASP A 302 37.00 -27.66 0.11
CA ASP A 302 36.38 -28.33 -1.04
C ASP A 302 35.50 -27.36 -1.83
N ARG A 303 35.60 -27.43 -3.17
CA ARG A 303 34.89 -26.52 -4.09
C ARG A 303 33.40 -26.81 -4.20
N ASP A 304 32.97 -28.02 -3.86
CA ASP A 304 31.57 -28.42 -3.95
C ASP A 304 30.72 -27.80 -2.82
N ASP A 305 31.35 -27.48 -1.68
CA ASP A 305 30.70 -26.80 -0.53
C ASP A 305 30.86 -25.27 -0.58
N ALA A 306 31.63 -24.74 -1.54
CA ALA A 306 32.00 -23.32 -1.58
C ALA A 306 30.77 -22.41 -1.64
N THR A 307 29.76 -22.76 -2.45
CA THR A 307 28.53 -21.96 -2.55
C THR A 307 27.77 -21.93 -1.23
N GLU A 308 27.62 -23.08 -0.55
CA GLU A 308 26.86 -23.16 0.71
C GLU A 308 27.53 -22.37 1.84
N VAL A 309 28.86 -22.23 1.82
CA VAL A 309 29.63 -21.46 2.81
C VAL A 309 29.70 -19.97 2.45
N VAL A 310 29.82 -19.64 1.16
CA VAL A 310 30.00 -18.26 0.68
C VAL A 310 28.68 -17.49 0.62
N GLU A 311 27.58 -18.15 0.24
CA GLU A 311 26.28 -17.50 0.03
C GLU A 311 25.71 -16.82 1.30
N PRO A 312 25.80 -17.40 2.52
CA PRO A 312 25.43 -16.69 3.75
C PRO A 312 26.28 -15.43 3.98
N LEU A 313 27.60 -15.52 3.84
CA LEU A 313 28.52 -14.39 4.01
C LEU A 313 28.30 -13.29 2.96
N PHE A 314 28.00 -13.69 1.72
CA PHE A 314 27.60 -12.77 0.65
C PHE A 314 26.30 -12.05 1.00
N THR A 315 25.31 -12.79 1.49
CA THR A 315 24.01 -12.24 1.92
C THR A 315 24.19 -11.21 3.02
N GLU A 316 24.97 -11.52 4.05
CA GLU A 316 25.31 -10.59 5.13
C GLU A 316 25.98 -9.31 4.60
N LYS A 317 27.00 -9.45 3.75
CA LYS A 317 27.70 -8.29 3.15
C LYS A 317 26.79 -7.46 2.24
N LYS A 318 25.88 -8.10 1.51
CA LYS A 318 24.91 -7.40 0.66
C LYS A 318 23.90 -6.63 1.51
N ARG A 319 23.39 -7.23 2.58
CA ARG A 319 22.53 -6.53 3.56
C ARG A 319 23.25 -5.34 4.18
N GLN A 320 24.50 -5.50 4.60
CA GLN A 320 25.31 -4.39 5.11
C GLN A 320 25.50 -3.29 4.06
N PHE A 321 25.81 -3.66 2.81
CA PHE A 321 26.01 -2.70 1.71
C PHE A 321 24.78 -1.82 1.45
N LEU A 322 23.56 -2.36 1.59
CA LEU A 322 22.33 -1.58 1.38
C LEU A 322 22.25 -0.34 2.28
N PHE A 323 22.79 -0.44 3.50
CA PHE A 323 22.73 0.64 4.49
C PHE A 323 24.05 1.37 4.71
N GLU A 324 25.21 0.72 4.54
CA GLU A 324 26.54 1.28 4.84
C GLU A 324 27.42 1.54 3.59
N ASP A 325 26.84 1.55 2.38
CA ASP A 325 27.47 1.65 1.05
C ASP A 325 28.82 2.41 0.94
N GLN A 326 28.94 3.63 1.46
CA GLN A 326 30.17 4.43 1.37
C GLN A 326 31.30 3.97 2.30
N GLN A 327 31.02 3.18 3.35
CA GLN A 327 32.04 2.64 4.24
C GLN A 327 32.77 1.43 3.64
N MET A 328 32.22 0.83 2.58
CA MET A 328 32.75 -0.41 1.99
C MET A 328 33.81 -0.16 0.88
N ASP A 329 34.14 1.10 0.56
CA ASP A 329 35.11 1.50 -0.49
C ASP A 329 34.86 0.84 -1.87
N ILE A 330 33.58 0.63 -2.20
CA ILE A 330 33.18 -0.07 -3.44
C ILE A 330 33.02 0.91 -4.63
N GLY A 331 33.02 2.22 -4.38
CA GLY A 331 32.90 3.25 -5.42
C GLY A 331 31.53 3.31 -6.10
N TYR A 332 30.49 2.78 -5.45
CA TYR A 332 29.09 2.84 -5.85
C TYR A 332 28.23 3.18 -4.62
N GLU A 333 27.22 4.01 -4.80
CA GLU A 333 26.25 4.35 -3.76
C GLU A 333 25.00 3.48 -3.91
N SER A 334 24.51 2.88 -2.81
CA SER A 334 23.32 2.03 -2.80
C SER A 334 22.08 2.80 -3.26
N ARG A 335 22.06 4.11 -3.02
CA ARG A 335 21.04 5.06 -3.49
C ARG A 335 20.77 5.01 -4.99
N ASN A 336 21.78 4.69 -5.81
CA ASN A 336 21.59 4.56 -7.26
C ASN A 336 20.92 3.24 -7.69
N LEU A 337 20.80 2.26 -6.78
CA LEU A 337 20.11 0.99 -7.03
C LEU A 337 18.59 1.11 -6.84
N PHE A 338 18.13 2.11 -6.12
CA PHE A 338 16.70 2.33 -5.84
C PHE A 338 15.98 3.12 -6.95
N GLN A 339 16.68 3.64 -7.98
CA GLN A 339 16.11 4.65 -8.89
C GLN A 339 15.48 4.18 -10.22
N ASN A 340 15.38 2.87 -10.54
CA ASN A 340 15.17 2.48 -11.94
C ASN A 340 13.76 2.02 -12.38
N MET A 341 12.83 1.67 -11.50
CA MET A 341 11.47 1.25 -11.95
C MET A 341 10.39 2.30 -11.73
N GLU A 342 10.53 3.07 -10.66
CA GLU A 342 9.59 4.14 -10.29
C GLU A 342 9.59 5.27 -11.30
N TYR A 343 10.76 5.57 -11.88
CA TYR A 343 10.88 6.55 -12.96
C TYR A 343 10.10 6.12 -14.22
N ASP A 344 10.03 4.84 -14.55
CA ASP A 344 9.32 4.39 -15.75
C ASP A 344 7.79 4.28 -15.56
N PHE A 345 7.32 4.07 -14.32
CA PHE A 345 5.89 3.99 -13.96
C PHE A 345 5.28 5.35 -13.61
N LEU A 346 5.94 6.15 -12.74
CA LEU A 346 5.47 7.48 -12.31
C LEU A 346 5.97 8.60 -13.25
N HIS A 347 7.23 8.51 -13.71
CA HIS A 347 7.86 9.51 -14.57
C HIS A 347 7.91 9.11 -16.05
N HIS A 348 6.77 8.66 -16.60
CA HIS A 348 6.40 8.90 -18.00
C HIS A 348 7.57 8.84 -19.01
N ARG A 349 8.40 7.78 -19.00
CA ARG A 349 9.50 7.54 -19.95
C ARG A 349 10.10 8.85 -20.51
N ASN A 350 10.72 9.68 -19.66
CA ASN A 350 11.16 11.07 -19.91
C ASN A 350 10.62 11.69 -21.23
N GLY A 351 9.36 12.14 -21.22
CA GLY A 351 8.82 12.99 -22.29
C GLY A 351 7.61 12.43 -23.06
N MET A 352 6.94 11.38 -22.58
CA MET A 352 5.65 10.99 -23.16
C MET A 352 4.53 11.92 -22.67
N SER A 353 3.78 12.52 -23.60
CA SER A 353 2.54 13.24 -23.27
C SER A 353 1.48 12.27 -22.73
N ILE A 354 0.48 12.77 -21.99
CA ILE A 354 -0.70 12.00 -21.55
C ILE A 354 -1.31 11.19 -22.71
N GLU A 355 -1.40 11.79 -23.89
CA GLU A 355 -1.85 11.11 -25.12
C GLU A 355 -0.98 9.90 -25.53
N GLY A 356 0.33 9.97 -25.32
CA GLY A 356 1.26 8.89 -25.60
C GLY A 356 1.10 7.74 -24.60
N THR A 357 0.89 8.05 -23.32
CA THR A 357 0.55 7.07 -22.28
C THR A 357 -0.75 6.35 -22.63
N LYS A 358 -1.78 7.09 -23.05
CA LYS A 358 -3.07 6.51 -23.47
C LYS A 358 -2.92 5.58 -24.67
N GLU A 359 -2.19 5.99 -25.69
CA GLU A 359 -1.88 5.15 -26.86
C GLU A 359 -1.11 3.88 -26.48
N GLN A 360 -0.16 3.99 -25.55
CA GLN A 360 0.60 2.85 -25.06
C GLN A 360 -0.29 1.88 -24.28
N LEU A 361 -1.17 2.38 -23.41
CA LEU A 361 -2.12 1.54 -22.67
C LEU A 361 -3.10 0.82 -23.57
N ILE A 362 -3.69 1.51 -24.56
CA ILE A 362 -4.56 0.88 -25.55
C ILE A 362 -3.80 -0.19 -26.33
N LYS A 363 -2.54 0.07 -26.73
CA LYS A 363 -1.68 -0.93 -27.36
C LYS A 363 -1.48 -2.16 -26.45
N MET A 364 -1.18 -1.94 -25.18
CA MET A 364 -0.94 -2.99 -24.20
C MET A 364 -2.20 -3.83 -23.94
N LEU A 365 -3.36 -3.19 -23.78
CA LEU A 365 -4.66 -3.87 -23.61
C LEU A 365 -5.04 -4.69 -24.85
N ASN A 366 -4.89 -4.12 -26.04
CA ASN A 366 -5.06 -4.87 -27.29
C ASN A 366 -4.06 -6.03 -27.40
N GLY A 367 -2.80 -5.79 -27.00
CA GLY A 367 -1.72 -6.75 -26.95
C GLY A 367 -2.00 -7.93 -26.00
N TYR A 368 -2.73 -7.67 -24.91
CA TYR A 368 -3.17 -8.69 -23.97
C TYR A 368 -3.98 -9.76 -24.68
N PHE A 369 -4.99 -9.40 -25.46
CA PHE A 369 -5.79 -10.41 -26.16
C PHE A 369 -5.21 -10.82 -27.52
N ARG A 370 -4.49 -9.94 -28.21
CA ARG A 370 -3.82 -10.23 -29.49
C ARG A 370 -2.34 -9.85 -29.41
N PRO A 371 -1.43 -10.79 -29.08
CA PRO A 371 0.00 -10.54 -29.09
C PRO A 371 0.44 -9.94 -30.44
N ASN A 372 1.36 -8.98 -30.40
CA ASN A 372 1.82 -8.18 -31.55
C ASN A 372 0.79 -7.21 -32.16
N SER A 373 -0.36 -6.97 -31.51
CA SER A 373 -1.24 -5.88 -31.92
C SER A 373 -0.52 -4.54 -31.84
N SER A 374 -0.45 -3.83 -32.97
CA SER A 374 0.11 -2.48 -33.04
C SER A 374 -0.97 -1.40 -32.96
N LYS A 375 -2.24 -1.76 -32.73
CA LYS A 375 -3.37 -0.81 -32.67
C LYS A 375 -3.29 0.02 -31.39
N ARG A 376 -3.24 1.35 -31.55
CA ARG A 376 -3.12 2.33 -30.44
C ARG A 376 -4.21 3.39 -30.42
N SER A 377 -4.93 3.54 -31.54
CA SER A 377 -5.96 4.56 -31.74
C SER A 377 -7.36 4.11 -31.31
N GLU A 378 -7.56 2.80 -31.13
CA GLU A 378 -8.83 2.19 -30.78
C GLU A 378 -8.59 0.99 -29.87
N LEU A 379 -9.43 0.83 -28.85
CA LEU A 379 -9.47 -0.34 -27.98
C LEU A 379 -10.46 -1.35 -28.56
N GLN A 380 -10.01 -2.58 -28.80
CA GLN A 380 -10.87 -3.67 -29.21
C GLN A 380 -11.48 -4.34 -27.96
N LEU A 381 -12.81 -4.29 -27.83
CA LEU A 381 -13.51 -4.86 -26.68
C LEU A 381 -13.66 -6.35 -26.85
N TRP A 382 -13.15 -7.14 -25.90
CA TRP A 382 -13.27 -8.59 -25.86
C TRP A 382 -14.24 -9.00 -24.75
N LEU A 383 -15.19 -9.86 -25.09
CA LEU A 383 -16.24 -10.33 -24.20
C LEU A 383 -16.07 -11.83 -23.96
N SER A 384 -16.32 -12.24 -22.72
CA SER A 384 -16.25 -13.63 -22.32
C SER A 384 -17.64 -14.21 -22.09
N HIS A 385 -18.01 -15.22 -22.88
CA HIS A 385 -19.25 -15.95 -22.67
C HIS A 385 -19.04 -17.10 -21.66
N SER A 386 -18.72 -16.76 -20.41
CA SER A 386 -18.64 -17.76 -19.33
C SER A 386 -19.22 -17.25 -18.01
N TYR A 387 -20.17 -18.00 -17.45
CA TYR A 387 -20.69 -17.73 -16.11
C TYR A 387 -19.70 -18.24 -15.04
N ARG A 388 -18.88 -17.32 -14.52
CA ARG A 388 -18.17 -17.28 -13.22
C ARG A 388 -17.34 -18.50 -12.74
N SER A 389 -17.12 -19.57 -13.50
CA SER A 389 -16.37 -20.74 -12.98
C SER A 389 -15.39 -21.45 -13.92
N LYS A 390 -15.32 -21.09 -15.20
CA LYS A 390 -14.33 -21.63 -16.15
C LYS A 390 -13.84 -20.54 -17.07
N SER A 391 -12.55 -20.55 -17.41
CA SER A 391 -12.00 -19.71 -18.48
C SER A 391 -12.79 -19.96 -19.76
N SER A 392 -13.30 -18.90 -20.39
CA SER A 392 -14.02 -19.06 -21.65
C SER A 392 -13.08 -19.66 -22.69
N LEU A 393 -13.58 -20.66 -23.44
CA LEU A 393 -12.85 -21.28 -24.54
C LEU A 393 -12.77 -20.35 -25.76
N ALA A 394 -13.63 -19.34 -25.81
CA ALA A 394 -13.63 -18.32 -26.85
C ALA A 394 -13.93 -16.92 -26.30
N LEU A 395 -13.23 -15.91 -26.82
CA LEU A 395 -13.55 -14.50 -26.62
C LEU A 395 -14.12 -13.94 -27.92
N VAL A 396 -15.11 -13.07 -27.80
CA VAL A 396 -15.76 -12.44 -28.96
C VAL A 396 -15.56 -10.93 -28.87
N SER A 397 -15.26 -10.31 -30.00
CA SER A 397 -15.15 -8.87 -30.12
C SER A 397 -15.94 -8.41 -31.34
N ARG A 398 -16.84 -7.46 -31.15
CA ARG A 398 -17.61 -6.81 -32.24
C ARG A 398 -17.49 -5.29 -32.24
N THR A 399 -16.87 -4.74 -31.20
CA THR A 399 -16.83 -3.30 -30.92
C THR A 399 -15.39 -2.84 -30.77
N THR A 400 -15.13 -1.66 -31.31
CA THR A 400 -13.89 -0.93 -31.13
C THR A 400 -14.21 0.48 -30.69
N VAL A 401 -13.58 0.93 -29.60
CA VAL A 401 -13.82 2.26 -29.04
C VAL A 401 -12.61 3.16 -29.33
N PRO A 402 -12.79 4.34 -29.91
CA PRO A 402 -11.67 5.21 -30.25
C PRO A 402 -11.01 5.79 -29.00
N LYS A 403 -9.70 6.06 -29.07
CA LYS A 403 -8.94 6.64 -27.95
C LYS A 403 -9.42 8.03 -27.49
N SER A 404 -10.23 8.71 -28.30
CA SER A 404 -10.85 9.99 -27.95
C SER A 404 -11.83 9.86 -26.81
N ASP A 405 -12.39 8.66 -26.64
CA ASP A 405 -13.46 8.39 -25.69
C ASP A 405 -12.87 7.85 -24.38
N PHE A 406 -11.56 8.01 -24.20
CA PHE A 406 -10.85 7.66 -22.98
C PHE A 406 -10.03 8.82 -22.44
N GLU A 407 -10.04 8.96 -21.12
CA GLU A 407 -9.20 9.87 -20.36
C GLU A 407 -8.39 9.11 -19.31
N ILE A 408 -7.17 9.58 -19.06
CA ILE A 408 -6.36 9.10 -17.94
C ILE A 408 -6.69 9.99 -16.74
N ARG A 409 -7.15 9.38 -15.66
CA ARG A 409 -7.42 10.04 -14.39
C ARG A 409 -6.43 9.59 -13.34
N GLU A 410 -5.98 10.55 -12.54
CA GLU A 410 -5.21 10.25 -11.33
C GLU A 410 -6.15 10.36 -10.14
N PRO A 411 -6.20 9.35 -9.27
CA PRO A 411 -6.96 9.45 -8.03
C PRO A 411 -6.36 10.55 -7.17
N LYS A 412 -7.19 11.21 -6.39
CA LYS A 412 -6.81 12.12 -5.32
C LYS A 412 -7.72 11.86 -4.13
N LEU A 413 -7.25 12.14 -2.92
CA LEU A 413 -8.17 12.20 -1.80
C LEU A 413 -9.25 13.25 -2.04
N HIS A 414 -10.43 13.00 -1.49
CA HIS A 414 -11.47 14.02 -1.42
C HIS A 414 -10.90 15.30 -0.76
N PRO A 415 -11.21 16.52 -1.26
CA PRO A 415 -10.63 17.75 -0.73
C PRO A 415 -10.79 17.93 0.79
N GLU A 416 -11.95 17.55 1.34
CA GLU A 416 -12.23 17.57 2.79
C GLU A 416 -11.36 16.59 3.61
N LEU A 417 -10.70 15.63 2.96
CA LEU A 417 -9.83 14.62 3.58
C LEU A 417 -8.35 14.82 3.24
N ALA A 418 -8.03 15.71 2.30
CA ALA A 418 -6.68 15.86 1.75
C ALA A 418 -5.64 16.25 2.81
N ASP A 419 -6.07 16.99 3.84
CA ASP A 419 -5.22 17.41 4.96
C ASP A 419 -5.24 16.40 6.13
N ALA A 420 -6.08 15.35 6.07
CA ALA A 420 -6.20 14.35 7.13
C ALA A 420 -5.13 13.28 7.07
N ILE A 421 -4.76 12.81 5.87
CA ILE A 421 -3.78 11.73 5.69
C ILE A 421 -2.90 11.97 4.46
N GLY A 422 -1.64 11.55 4.55
CA GLY A 422 -0.76 11.48 3.39
C GLY A 422 -1.22 10.38 2.43
N TYR A 423 -1.51 10.74 1.17
CA TYR A 423 -1.89 9.83 0.10
C TYR A 423 -0.85 9.83 -1.02
N THR A 424 -0.36 8.64 -1.34
CA THR A 424 0.49 8.40 -2.50
C THR A 424 -0.32 7.65 -3.54
N ASN A 425 -0.36 8.14 -4.77
CA ASN A 425 -1.11 7.50 -5.86
C ASN A 425 -0.54 6.11 -6.16
N ASP A 426 -1.28 5.07 -5.83
CA ASP A 426 -0.95 3.66 -6.10
C ASP A 426 -1.36 3.21 -7.52
N HIS A 427 -2.11 4.04 -8.23
CA HIS A 427 -2.63 3.75 -9.56
C HIS A 427 -3.03 5.01 -10.32
N PHE A 428 -3.34 4.82 -11.61
CA PHE A 428 -4.17 5.73 -12.39
C PHE A 428 -5.36 4.94 -12.96
N ALA A 429 -6.41 5.65 -13.40
CA ALA A 429 -7.56 5.04 -14.05
C ALA A 429 -7.59 5.40 -15.53
N LEU A 430 -7.84 4.40 -16.39
CA LEU A 430 -8.30 4.63 -17.75
C LEU A 430 -9.82 4.72 -17.70
N GLU A 431 -10.36 5.93 -17.81
CA GLU A 431 -11.78 6.21 -17.78
C GLU A 431 -12.35 6.25 -19.20
N TYR A 432 -13.46 5.53 -19.42
CA TYR A 432 -14.28 5.67 -20.61
C TYR A 432 -15.28 6.82 -20.42
N ILE A 433 -15.28 7.76 -21.36
CA ILE A 433 -16.08 8.98 -21.30
C ILE A 433 -17.49 8.67 -21.80
N ASN A 434 -18.45 8.63 -20.87
CA ASN A 434 -19.87 8.50 -21.15
C ASN A 434 -20.67 9.55 -20.34
N ASN A 435 -21.83 9.97 -20.87
CA ASN A 435 -22.74 10.89 -20.20
C ASN A 435 -23.52 10.25 -19.04
N GLU A 436 -23.60 8.92 -18.96
CA GLU A 436 -24.46 8.21 -18.01
C GLU A 436 -23.71 7.60 -16.81
N SER A 437 -22.46 7.18 -17.00
CA SER A 437 -21.69 6.45 -15.99
C SER A 437 -20.18 6.63 -16.18
N SER A 438 -19.45 6.67 -15.07
CA SER A 438 -17.99 6.64 -15.06
C SER A 438 -17.48 5.20 -15.04
N ILE A 439 -17.02 4.69 -16.18
CA ILE A 439 -16.48 3.33 -16.30
C ILE A 439 -14.95 3.42 -16.29
N ARG A 440 -14.29 2.76 -15.33
CA ARG A 440 -12.86 2.96 -15.07
C ARG A 440 -12.11 1.64 -14.92
N LEU A 441 -10.97 1.53 -15.61
CA LEU A 441 -9.99 0.49 -15.35
C LEU A 441 -8.89 1.06 -14.44
N LYS A 442 -8.85 0.62 -13.18
CA LYS A 442 -7.74 0.90 -12.25
C LYS A 442 -6.47 0.18 -12.71
N VAL A 443 -5.48 0.95 -13.16
CA VAL A 443 -4.17 0.46 -13.59
C VAL A 443 -3.14 0.69 -12.48
N ASN A 444 -3.02 -0.31 -11.61
CA ASN A 444 -1.96 -0.38 -10.62
C ASN A 444 -0.67 -0.96 -11.23
N ARG A 445 0.41 -0.98 -10.44
CA ARG A 445 1.72 -1.52 -10.85
C ARG A 445 1.65 -2.97 -11.30
N SER A 446 0.82 -3.79 -10.64
CA SER A 446 0.63 -5.21 -10.95
C SER A 446 0.03 -5.40 -12.35
N LEU A 447 -1.05 -4.68 -12.66
CA LEU A 447 -1.68 -4.69 -13.98
C LEU A 447 -0.73 -4.15 -15.05
N TYR A 448 -0.08 -3.01 -14.80
CA TYR A 448 0.86 -2.41 -15.74
C TYR A 448 2.04 -3.34 -16.08
N SER A 449 2.59 -4.01 -15.08
CA SER A 449 3.68 -4.98 -15.25
C SER A 449 3.23 -6.20 -16.05
N ALA A 450 2.04 -6.74 -15.76
CA ALA A 450 1.48 -7.87 -16.50
C ALA A 450 1.21 -7.51 -17.97
N LEU A 451 0.72 -6.29 -18.20
CA LEU A 451 0.52 -5.75 -19.54
C LEU A 451 1.84 -5.53 -20.29
N GLY A 452 2.91 -5.11 -19.59
CA GLY A 452 4.23 -4.87 -20.17
C GLY A 452 4.99 -6.16 -20.48
N ALA A 453 4.81 -7.20 -19.66
CA ALA A 453 5.44 -8.51 -19.84
C ALA A 453 4.98 -9.24 -21.12
N LEU A 454 3.92 -8.76 -21.77
CA LEU A 454 3.43 -9.29 -23.05
C LEU A 454 4.29 -8.91 -24.25
N ASP A 455 5.10 -7.85 -24.15
CA ASP A 455 6.13 -7.58 -25.16
C ASP A 455 7.20 -8.72 -25.15
N ALA A 456 7.19 -9.62 -24.15
CA ALA A 456 8.06 -10.81 -24.06
C ALA A 456 7.35 -12.15 -24.45
N ASP A 457 6.17 -12.11 -25.07
CA ASP A 457 5.48 -13.29 -25.66
C ASP A 457 5.11 -14.40 -24.63
N ILE A 458 4.68 -14.00 -23.43
CA ILE A 458 4.31 -14.93 -22.36
C ILE A 458 3.04 -15.74 -22.73
N PRO A 459 3.07 -17.09 -22.64
CA PRO A 459 1.93 -17.96 -22.89
C PRO A 459 0.69 -17.58 -22.06
N TYR A 460 -0.49 -17.66 -22.69
CA TYR A 460 -1.78 -17.32 -22.06
C TYR A 460 -2.05 -18.09 -20.76
N THR A 461 -1.58 -19.35 -20.66
CA THR A 461 -1.73 -20.20 -19.46
C THR A 461 -0.93 -19.74 -18.24
N LEU A 462 0.09 -18.89 -18.42
CA LEU A 462 0.93 -18.36 -17.35
C LEU A 462 0.49 -16.97 -16.89
N ARG A 463 -0.59 -16.42 -17.47
CA ARG A 463 -1.11 -15.09 -17.13
C ARG A 463 -2.01 -15.16 -15.89
N SER A 464 -2.03 -14.07 -15.13
CA SER A 464 -2.89 -13.96 -13.95
C SER A 464 -4.36 -13.91 -14.38
N ARG A 465 -5.19 -14.76 -13.78
CA ARG A 465 -6.64 -14.79 -14.04
C ARG A 465 -7.35 -13.56 -13.50
N ASP A 466 -6.92 -13.06 -12.35
CA ASP A 466 -7.53 -11.90 -11.71
C ASP A 466 -7.34 -10.64 -12.58
N ILE A 467 -6.16 -10.52 -13.20
CA ILE A 467 -5.85 -9.45 -14.17
C ILE A 467 -6.73 -9.56 -15.41
N GLU A 468 -6.89 -10.77 -15.95
CA GLU A 468 -7.76 -10.97 -17.11
C GLU A 468 -9.22 -10.62 -16.81
N GLN A 469 -9.72 -11.07 -15.65
CA GLN A 469 -11.08 -10.80 -15.21
C GLN A 469 -11.32 -9.30 -15.09
N GLN A 470 -10.40 -8.56 -14.46
CA GLN A 470 -10.50 -7.10 -14.32
C GLN A 470 -10.58 -6.39 -15.69
N ILE A 471 -9.77 -6.82 -16.67
CA ILE A 471 -9.79 -6.23 -18.01
C ILE A 471 -11.10 -6.56 -18.74
N LEU A 472 -11.60 -7.80 -18.63
CA LEU A 472 -12.84 -8.24 -19.28
C LEU A 472 -14.06 -7.56 -18.67
N GLU A 473 -14.15 -7.42 -17.34
CA GLU A 473 -15.23 -6.71 -16.66
C GLU A 473 -15.31 -5.26 -17.14
N PHE A 474 -14.16 -4.57 -17.24
CA PHE A 474 -14.10 -3.23 -17.82
C PHE A 474 -14.58 -3.17 -19.28
N MET A 475 -14.18 -4.12 -20.12
CA MET A 475 -14.63 -4.18 -21.52
C MET A 475 -16.12 -4.49 -21.66
N GLU A 476 -16.65 -5.37 -20.80
CA GLU A 476 -18.07 -5.74 -20.77
C GLU A 476 -18.95 -4.57 -20.31
N GLU A 477 -18.50 -3.78 -19.34
CA GLU A 477 -19.19 -2.56 -18.92
C GLU A 477 -19.25 -1.52 -20.03
N ILE A 478 -18.14 -1.26 -20.74
CA ILE A 478 -18.15 -0.33 -21.89
C ILE A 478 -19.11 -0.83 -22.97
N GLU A 479 -19.03 -2.12 -23.31
CA GLU A 479 -19.87 -2.74 -24.33
C GLU A 479 -21.37 -2.58 -24.04
N TYR A 480 -21.78 -2.55 -22.77
CA TYR A 480 -23.17 -2.33 -22.37
C TYR A 480 -23.72 -0.96 -22.79
N HIS A 481 -22.85 0.05 -22.89
CA HIS A 481 -23.22 1.41 -23.26
C HIS A 481 -23.00 1.74 -24.74
N GLU A 482 -22.31 0.88 -25.48
CA GLU A 482 -22.07 1.06 -26.91
C GLU A 482 -23.28 0.63 -27.75
N THR A 483 -23.60 1.44 -28.77
CA THR A 483 -24.68 1.13 -29.72
C THR A 483 -24.10 0.57 -31.02
N TYR A 484 -24.68 -0.52 -31.51
CA TYR A 484 -24.21 -1.24 -32.70
C TYR A 484 -25.29 -1.34 -33.78
N SER A 485 -24.84 -1.48 -35.03
CA SER A 485 -25.74 -1.74 -36.16
C SER A 485 -26.31 -3.17 -36.06
N GLU A 486 -27.62 -3.29 -36.19
CA GLU A 486 -28.30 -4.59 -36.32
C GLU A 486 -28.15 -5.19 -37.73
N GLU A 487 -27.70 -4.40 -38.71
CA GLU A 487 -27.67 -4.78 -40.14
C GLU A 487 -26.30 -5.24 -40.61
N ALA A 488 -25.20 -4.68 -40.10
CA ALA A 488 -23.86 -5.05 -40.53
C ALA A 488 -22.81 -4.88 -39.43
N GLY A 489 -21.81 -5.76 -39.40
CA GLY A 489 -20.72 -5.68 -38.44
C GLY A 489 -19.62 -6.70 -38.64
N LEU A 490 -18.42 -6.38 -38.13
CA LEU A 490 -17.28 -7.29 -38.11
C LEU A 490 -17.19 -7.94 -36.73
N ILE A 491 -17.26 -9.26 -36.67
CA ILE A 491 -17.11 -10.03 -35.44
C ILE A 491 -15.77 -10.77 -35.48
N SER A 492 -14.91 -10.51 -34.51
CA SER A 492 -13.70 -11.29 -34.25
C SER A 492 -13.97 -12.33 -33.17
N VAL A 493 -13.62 -13.59 -33.43
CA VAL A 493 -13.70 -14.69 -32.46
C VAL A 493 -12.29 -15.20 -32.21
N LYS A 494 -11.86 -15.18 -30.94
CA LYS A 494 -10.57 -15.70 -30.50
C LYS A 494 -10.76 -17.01 -29.75
N ASP A 495 -10.04 -18.04 -30.17
CA ASP A 495 -9.86 -19.28 -29.41
C ASP A 495 -8.78 -19.06 -28.33
N THR A 496 -9.12 -19.27 -27.07
CA THR A 496 -8.22 -18.96 -25.93
C THR A 496 -7.14 -20.02 -25.71
N GLU A 497 -7.34 -21.25 -26.19
CA GLU A 497 -6.37 -22.34 -26.08
C GLU A 497 -5.26 -22.20 -27.12
N THR A 498 -5.62 -21.85 -28.34
CA THR A 498 -4.69 -21.75 -29.48
C THR A 498 -4.22 -20.31 -29.74
N GLY A 499 -4.92 -19.31 -29.21
CA GLY A 499 -4.67 -17.89 -29.47
C GLY A 499 -5.08 -17.44 -30.88
N ARG A 500 -5.69 -18.33 -31.68
CA ARG A 500 -6.10 -18.02 -33.06
C ARG A 500 -7.31 -17.10 -33.05
N VAL A 501 -7.29 -16.09 -33.94
CA VAL A 501 -8.44 -15.19 -34.16
C VAL A 501 -8.98 -15.38 -35.56
N GLU A 502 -10.29 -15.55 -35.68
CA GLU A 502 -11.03 -15.54 -36.94
C GLU A 502 -11.96 -14.33 -36.99
N GLU A 503 -12.09 -13.71 -38.16
CA GLU A 503 -12.93 -12.54 -38.38
C GLU A 503 -14.09 -12.92 -39.31
N ILE A 504 -15.30 -12.54 -38.92
CA ILE A 504 -16.56 -12.88 -39.58
C ILE A 504 -17.25 -11.56 -39.93
N ASP A 505 -17.47 -11.33 -41.21
CA ASP A 505 -18.26 -10.21 -41.71
C ASP A 505 -19.74 -10.61 -41.72
N VAL A 506 -20.55 -9.90 -40.95
CA VAL A 506 -22.00 -10.09 -40.86
C VAL A 506 -22.66 -8.97 -41.64
N ASN A 507 -23.45 -9.32 -42.64
CA ASN A 507 -24.24 -8.37 -43.41
C ASN A 507 -25.64 -8.98 -43.62
N ASP A 508 -26.62 -8.44 -42.90
CA ASP A 508 -28.01 -8.89 -42.93
C ASP A 508 -28.77 -8.13 -44.04
N ASP A 509 -28.60 -8.58 -45.29
CA ASP A 509 -29.32 -8.05 -46.45
C ASP A 509 -30.79 -8.52 -46.51
N ILE A 510 -31.34 -9.16 -45.46
CA ILE A 510 -32.67 -9.81 -45.49
C ILE A 510 -33.83 -8.81 -45.70
N TYR A 511 -33.64 -7.51 -45.44
CA TYR A 511 -34.68 -6.48 -45.62
C TYR A 511 -34.46 -5.50 -46.79
N ARG A 512 -33.44 -5.71 -47.64
CA ARG A 512 -33.26 -4.96 -48.89
C ARG A 512 -34.03 -5.63 -50.05
N GLN A 513 -35.36 -5.52 -50.05
CA GLN A 513 -36.19 -5.73 -51.25
C GLN A 513 -37.22 -4.63 -51.45
#